data_AF-I0Z4T1-F1
#
_entry.id   AF-I0Z4T1-F1
#
_cell.length_a   1.000
_cell.length_b   1.000
_cell.length_c   1.000
_cell.angle_alpha   90.00
_cell.angle_beta   90.00
_cell.angle_gamma   90.00
#
_symmetry.space_group_name_H-M   'P 1'
#
loop_
_entity.id
_entity.type
_entity.pdbx_description
1 polymer ?
#
loop_
_entity_poly.entity_id
_entity_poly.type
_entity_poly.pdbx_seq_one_letter_code
_entity_poly.pdbx_strand_id
1 'polypeptide(L)'
;MSAFISFATEALNVSKTFPGIRFYMLTLVQNFYIPFIRDFVLAHGMCDCARSTCLRLLTRAKGSAIVLCVGGAREALLAQRDHFEIVLGKRLGFVRIAVRTGSALVPVLSFGENNIYQVARPADGTFAARLQRNLLKLLGLGFPIFHGTGIMLSSIGMLPYQGPIYVVVGAPFEVPKFEGDINGDEGRRAVREAHEKYVAALRGLWDAHKGRYALERKGTLKIVDLPPAPQTGTVFSRHDDQHYKEHLKHLCPRMCRTRSLPLDHHIGSPPGKTYEDIHRRNLLALGLFLTAAQAAGEASAGQSNSQLADQYYDRTAEMVGRIKDVLDIDLTNDDSVPKLEDFKKSANAYVADYRRLVSPGQKSFAEVYGVVTAMVGHFTVFGLGKKAFPAKLKEKQEKRVALAEKLLERELARERKVATVVHPPTAFVG
;
A
#
# COMPACT_ATOMS: atom_id res chain seq x y z
N MET A 1 -7.65 3.84 5.76
CA MET A 1 -6.53 3.67 6.73
C MET A 1 -7.01 3.93 8.16
N SER A 2 -7.83 4.97 8.38
CA SER A 2 -8.34 5.36 9.70
C SER A 2 -9.05 4.23 10.45
N ALA A 3 -9.96 3.52 9.78
CA ALA A 3 -10.76 2.44 10.38
C ALA A 3 -9.91 1.24 10.84
N PHE A 4 -8.87 0.87 10.08
CA PHE A 4 -7.95 -0.20 10.49
C PHE A 4 -7.20 0.17 11.76
N ILE A 5 -6.57 1.36 11.79
CA ILE A 5 -5.81 1.81 12.96
C ILE A 5 -6.73 1.93 14.19
N SER A 6 -7.96 2.40 13.99
CA SER A 6 -8.86 2.70 15.11
C SER A 6 -9.56 1.47 15.68
N PHE A 7 -9.93 0.49 14.84
CA PHE A 7 -10.79 -0.63 15.25
C PHE A 7 -10.17 -2.02 15.06
N ALA A 8 -9.14 -2.17 14.21
CA ALA A 8 -8.42 -3.43 14.04
C ALA A 8 -7.11 -3.47 14.85
N THR A 9 -6.73 -2.36 15.49
CA THR A 9 -5.58 -2.27 16.37
C THR A 9 -5.94 -1.57 17.67
N GLU A 10 -5.14 -1.78 18.72
CA GLU A 10 -5.32 -1.09 20.01
C GLU A 10 -4.66 0.31 20.06
N ALA A 11 -4.39 0.94 18.91
CA ALA A 11 -3.74 2.26 18.86
C ALA A 11 -4.52 3.36 19.61
N LEU A 12 -5.85 3.25 19.67
CA LEU A 12 -6.72 4.17 20.40
C LEU A 12 -7.28 3.56 21.70
N ASN A 13 -6.73 2.43 22.17
CA ASN A 13 -7.27 1.66 23.29
C ASN A 13 -8.79 1.39 23.13
N VAL A 14 -9.19 0.90 21.96
CA VAL A 14 -10.61 0.73 21.62
C VAL A 14 -11.29 -0.28 22.54
N SER A 15 -10.56 -1.32 22.98
CA SER A 15 -11.02 -2.29 23.98
C SER A 15 -11.40 -1.65 25.33
N LYS A 16 -10.66 -0.61 25.75
CA LYS A 16 -10.94 0.15 26.98
C LYS A 16 -12.06 1.16 26.80
N THR A 17 -12.13 1.77 25.62
CA THR A 17 -13.14 2.79 25.30
C THR A 17 -14.53 2.17 25.14
N PHE A 18 -14.61 0.95 24.59
CA PHE A 18 -15.84 0.21 24.34
C PHE A 18 -15.79 -1.18 24.99
N PRO A 19 -15.85 -1.25 26.34
CA PRO A 19 -15.75 -2.51 27.05
C PRO A 19 -16.91 -3.44 26.67
N GLY A 20 -16.61 -4.72 26.47
CA GLY A 20 -17.61 -5.74 26.12
C GLY A 20 -18.01 -5.78 24.65
N ILE A 21 -17.45 -4.92 23.80
CA ILE A 21 -17.65 -4.95 22.34
C ILE A 21 -16.43 -5.54 21.65
N ARG A 22 -16.63 -6.56 20.82
CA ARG A 22 -15.60 -7.14 19.94
C ARG A 22 -15.79 -6.65 18.53
N PHE A 23 -14.82 -5.87 18.04
CA PHE A 23 -14.81 -5.34 16.69
C PHE A 23 -14.22 -6.33 15.70
N TYR A 24 -14.93 -6.55 14.60
CA TYR A 24 -14.48 -7.34 13.44
C TYR A 24 -14.37 -6.41 12.23
N MET A 25 -13.14 -6.03 11.90
CA MET A 25 -12.85 -5.21 10.73
C MET A 25 -13.02 -6.04 9.45
N LEU A 26 -13.85 -5.56 8.52
CA LEU A 26 -14.13 -6.25 7.27
C LEU A 26 -13.35 -5.64 6.11
N THR A 27 -12.79 -6.49 5.25
CA THR A 27 -12.09 -6.08 4.02
C THR A 27 -12.55 -6.86 2.80
N LEU A 28 -12.12 -6.39 1.63
CA LEU A 28 -12.38 -7.00 0.32
C LEU A 28 -11.88 -8.44 0.28
N VAL A 29 -12.68 -9.34 -0.30
CA VAL A 29 -12.37 -10.78 -0.46
C VAL A 29 -11.04 -10.98 -1.19
N GLN A 30 -10.71 -10.08 -2.11
CA GLN A 30 -9.47 -10.12 -2.88
C GLN A 30 -8.21 -10.12 -2.01
N ASN A 31 -8.25 -9.48 -0.84
CA ASN A 31 -7.12 -9.47 0.09
C ASN A 31 -6.77 -10.86 0.63
N PHE A 32 -7.72 -11.80 0.60
CA PHE A 32 -7.52 -13.17 1.11
C PHE A 32 -6.95 -14.14 0.06
N TYR A 33 -6.89 -13.75 -1.22
CA TYR A 33 -6.29 -14.59 -2.26
C TYR A 33 -4.78 -14.41 -2.38
N ILE A 34 -4.23 -13.29 -1.90
CA ILE A 34 -2.80 -12.97 -2.01
C ILE A 34 -2.08 -13.44 -0.72
N PRO A 35 -1.19 -14.44 -0.74
CA PRO A 35 -0.69 -15.12 0.47
C PRO A 35 -0.15 -14.18 1.57
N PHE A 36 0.73 -13.23 1.24
CA PHE A 36 1.28 -12.31 2.23
C PHE A 36 0.24 -11.32 2.80
N ILE A 37 -0.68 -10.83 1.96
CA ILE A 37 -1.78 -9.96 2.43
C ILE A 37 -2.74 -10.76 3.30
N ARG A 38 -3.10 -11.95 2.86
CA ARG A 38 -4.00 -12.86 3.56
C ARG A 38 -3.48 -13.10 4.96
N ASP A 39 -2.22 -13.50 5.10
CA ASP A 39 -1.64 -13.86 6.39
C ASP A 39 -1.57 -12.63 7.32
N PHE A 40 -1.33 -11.43 6.79
CA PHE A 40 -1.41 -10.19 7.56
C PHE A 40 -2.83 -9.82 8.00
N VAL A 41 -3.78 -9.87 7.08
CA VAL A 41 -5.19 -9.58 7.36
C VAL A 41 -5.74 -10.56 8.40
N LEU A 42 -5.40 -11.85 8.27
CA LEU A 42 -5.75 -12.87 9.25
C LEU A 42 -5.03 -12.69 10.59
N ALA A 43 -3.75 -12.30 10.59
CA ALA A 43 -3.01 -12.02 11.83
C ALA A 43 -3.63 -10.86 12.64
N HIS A 44 -4.26 -9.90 11.98
CA HIS A 44 -5.00 -8.81 12.63
C HIS A 44 -6.47 -9.15 12.89
N GLY A 45 -6.89 -10.41 12.73
CA GLY A 45 -8.26 -10.87 13.00
C GLY A 45 -9.34 -10.29 12.07
N MET A 46 -8.94 -9.75 10.92
CA MET A 46 -9.86 -9.18 9.95
C MET A 46 -10.63 -10.26 9.19
N CYS A 47 -11.85 -9.93 8.77
CA CYS A 47 -12.74 -10.85 8.05
C CYS A 47 -13.11 -10.31 6.67
N ASP A 48 -13.71 -11.16 5.83
CA ASP A 48 -14.18 -10.76 4.51
C ASP A 48 -15.53 -10.02 4.58
N CYS A 49 -15.76 -9.09 3.65
CA CYS A 49 -16.99 -8.32 3.59
C CYS A 49 -18.17 -9.06 2.92
N ALA A 50 -18.12 -10.38 2.78
CA ALA A 50 -19.23 -11.15 2.20
C ALA A 50 -20.46 -11.10 3.11
N ARG A 51 -21.64 -11.15 2.47
CA ARG A 51 -22.94 -11.11 3.17
C ARG A 51 -23.07 -12.24 4.19
N SER A 52 -22.65 -13.45 3.85
CA SER A 52 -22.69 -14.63 4.72
C SER A 52 -21.84 -14.43 5.99
N THR A 53 -20.62 -13.88 5.85
CA THR A 53 -19.75 -13.56 6.98
C THR A 53 -20.35 -12.48 7.87
N CYS A 54 -20.89 -11.40 7.28
CA CYS A 54 -21.54 -10.35 8.06
C CYS A 54 -22.71 -10.88 8.89
N LEU A 55 -23.59 -11.68 8.27
CA LEU A 55 -24.72 -12.30 8.96
C LEU A 55 -24.24 -13.22 10.09
N ARG A 56 -23.25 -14.09 9.82
CA ARG A 56 -22.69 -15.01 10.81
C ARG A 56 -22.05 -14.28 12.00
N LEU A 57 -21.32 -13.20 11.77
CA LEU A 57 -20.67 -12.43 12.84
C LEU A 57 -21.70 -11.72 13.73
N LEU A 58 -22.74 -11.14 13.12
CA LEU A 58 -23.79 -10.42 13.83
C LEU A 58 -24.74 -11.33 14.60
N THR A 59 -24.94 -12.58 14.16
CA THR A 59 -25.83 -13.55 14.85
C THR A 59 -25.10 -14.42 15.87
N ARG A 60 -23.77 -14.50 15.84
CA ARG A 60 -22.99 -15.44 16.64
C ARG A 60 -23.04 -15.16 18.14
N ALA A 61 -22.82 -13.92 18.55
CA ALA A 61 -22.72 -13.56 19.97
C ALA A 61 -23.06 -12.09 20.19
N LYS A 62 -23.75 -11.81 21.31
CA LYS A 62 -23.96 -10.45 21.81
C LYS A 62 -22.60 -9.76 22.05
N GLY A 63 -22.55 -8.46 21.79
CA GLY A 63 -21.31 -7.68 21.86
C GLY A 63 -20.42 -7.79 20.62
N SER A 64 -20.84 -8.46 19.55
CA SER A 64 -20.06 -8.48 18.29
C SER A 64 -20.44 -7.29 17.40
N ALA A 65 -19.44 -6.49 17.00
CA ALA A 65 -19.61 -5.34 16.11
C ALA A 65 -18.80 -5.56 14.82
N ILE A 66 -19.42 -5.34 13.66
CA ILE A 66 -18.71 -5.35 12.38
C ILE A 66 -18.34 -3.92 11.98
N VAL A 67 -17.12 -3.72 11.48
CA VAL A 67 -16.65 -2.42 10.99
C VAL A 67 -16.48 -2.50 9.48
N LEU A 68 -17.24 -1.68 8.75
CA LEU A 68 -17.27 -1.68 7.29
C LEU A 68 -16.97 -0.28 6.73
N CYS A 69 -15.97 -0.20 5.84
CA CYS A 69 -15.69 1.01 5.08
C CYS A 69 -16.61 1.08 3.85
N VAL A 70 -17.70 1.87 3.94
CA VAL A 70 -18.76 1.89 2.91
C VAL A 70 -18.30 2.47 1.56
N GLY A 71 -17.34 3.40 1.58
CA GLY A 71 -16.79 4.07 0.39
C GLY A 71 -15.99 3.19 -0.57
N GLY A 72 -15.34 2.14 -0.04
CA GLY A 72 -14.50 1.22 -0.80
C GLY A 72 -13.40 1.88 -1.65
N ALA A 73 -12.87 1.14 -2.63
CA ALA A 73 -11.78 1.60 -3.51
C ALA A 73 -12.17 2.76 -4.44
N ARG A 74 -13.47 2.99 -4.68
CA ARG A 74 -13.94 4.07 -5.56
C ARG A 74 -13.99 5.42 -4.84
N GLU A 75 -14.31 5.45 -3.55
CA GLU A 75 -14.18 6.66 -2.72
C GLU A 75 -12.71 7.07 -2.59
N ALA A 76 -11.78 6.11 -2.50
CA ALA A 76 -10.35 6.40 -2.47
C ALA A 76 -9.84 7.15 -3.73
N LEU A 77 -10.51 7.02 -4.89
CA LEU A 77 -10.19 7.79 -6.10
C LEU A 77 -10.69 9.25 -6.02
N LEU A 78 -11.71 9.49 -5.20
CA LEU A 78 -12.29 10.82 -4.97
C LEU A 78 -11.55 11.61 -3.90
N ALA A 79 -10.69 10.97 -3.11
CA ALA A 79 -9.93 11.64 -2.06
C ALA A 79 -9.14 12.84 -2.61
N GLN A 80 -9.54 14.03 -2.17
CA GLN A 80 -8.87 15.30 -2.44
C GLN A 80 -8.59 15.96 -1.09
N ARG A 81 -7.41 16.57 -0.98
CA ARG A 81 -7.04 17.32 0.22
C ARG A 81 -8.12 18.36 0.54
N ASP A 82 -8.47 18.46 1.81
CA ASP A 82 -9.40 19.46 2.36
C ASP A 82 -10.84 19.39 1.83
N HIS A 83 -11.16 18.40 1.00
CA HIS A 83 -12.51 18.09 0.54
C HIS A 83 -13.05 16.87 1.28
N PHE A 84 -14.35 16.88 1.59
CA PHE A 84 -15.03 15.79 2.28
C PHE A 84 -16.18 15.29 1.41
N GLU A 85 -15.87 14.33 0.54
CA GLU A 85 -16.84 13.67 -0.33
C GLU A 85 -16.94 12.20 0.04
N ILE A 86 -18.14 11.72 0.40
CA ILE A 86 -18.38 10.35 0.83
C ILE A 86 -19.39 9.69 -0.13
N VAL A 87 -19.07 8.49 -0.61
CA VAL A 87 -19.90 7.74 -1.56
C VAL A 87 -20.87 6.85 -0.79
N LEU A 88 -22.01 7.41 -0.40
CA LEU A 88 -22.99 6.72 0.45
C LEU A 88 -24.40 6.63 -0.14
N GLY A 89 -24.76 7.50 -1.09
CA GLY A 89 -26.17 7.69 -1.45
C GLY A 89 -26.87 6.44 -2.03
N LYS A 90 -26.21 5.68 -2.92
CA LYS A 90 -26.75 4.41 -3.46
C LYS A 90 -26.28 3.15 -2.71
N ARG A 91 -25.47 3.28 -1.66
CA ARG A 91 -24.85 2.14 -0.97
C ARG A 91 -25.73 1.62 0.16
N LEU A 92 -26.71 0.79 -0.18
CA LEU A 92 -27.69 0.25 0.78
C LEU A 92 -27.30 -1.11 1.40
N GLY A 93 -26.22 -1.74 0.95
CA GLY A 93 -25.88 -3.12 1.31
C GLY A 93 -25.73 -3.37 2.81
N PHE A 94 -25.07 -2.47 3.53
CA PHE A 94 -24.85 -2.59 4.98
C PHE A 94 -26.15 -2.39 5.77
N VAL A 95 -27.00 -1.44 5.34
CA VAL A 95 -28.33 -1.21 5.95
C VAL A 95 -29.22 -2.43 5.74
N ARG A 96 -29.18 -3.06 4.56
CA ARG A 96 -29.91 -4.31 4.30
C ARG A 96 -29.50 -5.45 5.22
N ILE A 97 -28.23 -5.49 5.65
CA ILE A 97 -27.76 -6.48 6.62
C ILE A 97 -28.32 -6.13 8.00
N ALA A 98 -28.17 -4.87 8.44
CA ALA A 98 -28.65 -4.41 9.73
C ALA A 98 -30.17 -4.59 9.92
N VAL A 99 -30.98 -4.22 8.91
CA VAL A 99 -32.44 -4.42 8.90
C VAL A 99 -32.80 -5.91 9.01
N ARG A 100 -32.02 -6.81 8.39
CA ARG A 100 -32.28 -8.26 8.44
C ARG A 100 -31.88 -8.88 9.77
N THR A 101 -30.82 -8.39 10.40
CA THR A 101 -30.33 -8.91 11.68
C THR A 101 -30.95 -8.21 12.89
N GLY A 102 -31.57 -7.04 12.71
CA GLY A 102 -31.98 -6.16 13.79
C GLY A 102 -30.79 -5.52 14.51
N SER A 103 -29.64 -5.40 13.84
CA SER A 103 -28.42 -4.85 14.46
C SER A 103 -28.45 -3.33 14.45
N ALA A 104 -28.01 -2.71 15.55
CA ALA A 104 -27.87 -1.27 15.63
C ALA A 104 -26.83 -0.75 14.62
N LEU A 105 -27.13 0.39 14.01
CA LEU A 105 -26.20 1.09 13.12
C LEU A 105 -25.51 2.21 13.90
N VAL A 106 -24.18 2.32 13.73
CA VAL A 106 -23.36 3.33 14.38
C VAL A 106 -22.71 4.19 13.29
N PRO A 107 -23.01 5.50 13.20
CA PRO A 107 -22.34 6.40 12.28
C PRO A 107 -20.94 6.71 12.82
N VAL A 108 -19.92 6.54 11.97
CA VAL A 108 -18.53 6.84 12.29
C VAL A 108 -17.96 7.72 11.19
N LEU A 109 -17.30 8.80 11.59
CA LEU A 109 -16.72 9.77 10.67
C LEU A 109 -15.25 10.02 11.01
N SER A 110 -14.37 9.89 10.01
CA SER A 110 -12.93 10.12 10.14
C SER A 110 -12.54 11.45 9.50
N PHE A 111 -11.96 12.35 10.28
CA PHE A 111 -11.40 13.63 9.85
C PHE A 111 -9.90 13.50 9.59
N GLY A 112 -9.38 14.18 8.57
CA GLY A 112 -7.96 14.18 8.22
C GLY A 112 -7.51 13.04 7.30
N GLU A 113 -8.35 12.02 7.06
CA GLU A 113 -7.99 10.88 6.20
C GLU A 113 -7.67 11.28 4.75
N ASN A 114 -8.30 12.33 4.22
CA ASN A 114 -8.01 12.81 2.87
C ASN A 114 -6.69 13.61 2.77
N ASN A 115 -6.08 13.95 3.90
CA ASN A 115 -4.86 14.76 3.95
C ASN A 115 -3.59 13.91 4.11
N ILE A 116 -3.73 12.61 4.42
CA ILE A 116 -2.59 11.71 4.63
C ILE A 116 -2.03 11.13 3.32
N TYR A 117 -2.79 11.15 2.23
CA TYR A 117 -2.31 10.75 0.90
C TYR A 117 -2.81 11.73 -0.15
N GLN A 118 -1.99 11.99 -1.15
CA GLN A 118 -2.38 12.81 -2.27
C GLN A 118 -2.58 11.93 -3.49
N VAL A 119 -3.83 11.88 -3.95
CA VAL A 119 -4.20 11.10 -5.14
C VAL A 119 -3.91 11.92 -6.38
N ALA A 120 -2.98 11.47 -7.20
CA ALA A 120 -2.75 12.02 -8.52
C ALA A 120 -3.93 11.63 -9.42
N ARG A 121 -4.64 12.63 -9.94
CA ARG A 121 -5.65 12.45 -10.99
C ARG A 121 -5.00 12.77 -12.34
N PRO A 122 -4.73 11.78 -13.20
CA PRO A 122 -4.19 12.05 -14.53
C PRO A 122 -5.19 12.89 -15.33
N ALA A 123 -4.72 13.92 -16.04
CA ALA A 123 -5.58 14.73 -16.89
C ALA A 123 -6.30 13.88 -17.95
N ASP A 124 -7.58 14.18 -18.19
CA ASP A 124 -8.37 13.48 -19.19
C ASP A 124 -7.75 13.60 -20.59
N GLY A 125 -7.73 12.50 -21.33
CA GLY A 125 -7.08 12.39 -22.64
C GLY A 125 -5.65 11.86 -22.62
N THR A 126 -4.97 11.86 -21.46
CA THR A 126 -3.64 11.26 -21.34
C THR A 126 -3.67 9.73 -21.46
N PHE A 127 -2.57 9.15 -21.93
CA PHE A 127 -2.38 7.70 -21.95
C PHE A 127 -2.55 7.09 -20.55
N ALA A 128 -2.05 7.77 -19.51
CA ALA A 128 -2.21 7.38 -18.12
C ALA A 128 -3.68 7.32 -17.68
N ALA A 129 -4.51 8.32 -18.02
CA ALA A 129 -5.94 8.31 -17.73
C ALA A 129 -6.69 7.20 -18.50
N ARG A 130 -6.26 6.87 -19.72
CA ARG A 130 -6.81 5.75 -20.51
C ARG A 130 -6.42 4.40 -19.93
N LEU A 131 -5.15 4.22 -19.58
CA LEU A 131 -4.62 3.01 -18.96
C LEU A 131 -5.27 2.76 -17.61
N GLN A 132 -5.35 3.78 -16.74
CA GLN A 132 -6.02 3.66 -15.45
C GLN A 132 -7.49 3.27 -15.61
N ARG A 133 -8.24 3.91 -16.53
CA ARG A 133 -9.64 3.56 -16.83
C ARG A 133 -9.79 2.14 -17.39
N ASN A 134 -8.88 1.70 -18.25
CA ASN A 134 -8.94 0.36 -18.83
C ASN A 134 -8.56 -0.72 -17.81
N LEU A 135 -7.57 -0.48 -16.95
CA LEU A 135 -7.22 -1.36 -15.84
C LEU A 135 -8.34 -1.42 -14.80
N LEU A 136 -8.98 -0.28 -14.48
CA LEU A 136 -10.20 -0.21 -13.65
C LEU A 136 -11.34 -1.08 -14.20
N LYS A 137 -11.53 -1.08 -15.53
CA LYS A 137 -12.56 -1.88 -16.21
C LYS A 137 -12.21 -3.36 -16.27
N LEU A 138 -10.94 -3.69 -16.49
CA LEU A 138 -10.47 -5.07 -16.65
C LEU A 138 -10.32 -5.80 -15.31
N LEU A 139 -9.78 -5.13 -14.28
CA LEU A 139 -9.43 -5.74 -13.00
C LEU A 139 -10.49 -5.51 -11.91
N GLY A 140 -11.50 -4.67 -12.16
CA GLY A 140 -12.56 -4.34 -11.20
C GLY A 140 -12.08 -3.60 -9.93
N LEU A 141 -10.77 -3.40 -9.79
CA LEU A 141 -10.08 -2.72 -8.71
C LEU A 141 -9.47 -1.42 -9.26
N GLY A 142 -9.84 -0.30 -8.64
CA GLY A 142 -9.20 0.97 -8.94
C GLY A 142 -7.85 1.03 -8.29
N PHE A 143 -6.81 1.25 -9.09
CA PHE A 143 -5.49 1.61 -8.61
C PHE A 143 -5.40 3.15 -8.59
N PRO A 144 -5.69 3.82 -7.45
CA PRO A 144 -5.31 5.21 -7.30
C PRO A 144 -3.79 5.31 -7.41
N ILE A 145 -3.31 6.22 -8.25
CA ILE A 145 -1.92 6.67 -8.17
C ILE A 145 -1.91 7.64 -7.01
N PHE A 146 -1.48 7.21 -5.83
CA PHE A 146 -1.33 8.08 -4.68
C PHE A 146 0.15 8.27 -4.37
N HIS A 147 0.52 9.47 -3.93
CA HIS A 147 1.82 9.75 -3.37
C HIS A 147 1.67 10.21 -1.92
N GLY A 148 2.57 9.72 -1.09
CA GLY A 148 2.76 10.12 0.29
C GLY A 148 4.26 10.37 0.55
N THR A 149 4.73 10.12 1.76
CA THR A 149 6.13 10.27 2.16
C THR A 149 6.97 9.00 1.87
N GLY A 150 8.27 9.18 1.66
CA GLY A 150 9.24 8.16 1.23
C GLY A 150 9.41 6.94 2.16
N ILE A 151 9.70 5.75 1.60
CA ILE A 151 10.56 4.73 2.26
C ILE A 151 11.91 4.56 1.51
N MET A 152 12.01 4.89 0.20
CA MET A 152 13.29 5.17 -0.49
C MET A 152 13.08 5.91 -1.83
N LEU A 153 14.11 6.65 -2.25
CA LEU A 153 14.19 7.71 -3.29
C LEU A 153 13.50 9.05 -2.91
N SER A 154 14.34 9.98 -2.45
CA SER A 154 14.18 11.44 -2.43
C SER A 154 12.73 11.96 -2.55
N SER A 155 12.14 12.27 -1.38
CA SER A 155 10.91 13.06 -1.18
C SER A 155 9.55 12.48 -1.60
N ILE A 156 9.45 11.36 -2.34
CA ILE A 156 8.16 10.79 -2.77
C ILE A 156 8.09 9.30 -2.39
N GLY A 157 7.04 8.86 -1.69
CA GLY A 157 6.84 7.44 -1.39
C GLY A 157 5.41 7.04 -1.05
N MET A 158 5.28 5.89 -0.39
CA MET A 158 4.00 5.21 -0.13
C MET A 158 3.56 5.29 1.34
N LEU A 159 4.34 5.94 2.22
CA LEU A 159 3.91 6.20 3.59
C LEU A 159 2.94 7.37 3.63
N PRO A 160 2.01 7.43 4.59
CA PRO A 160 1.15 8.60 4.74
C PRO A 160 1.97 9.85 5.07
N TYR A 161 1.47 11.02 4.70
CA TYR A 161 1.92 12.28 5.28
C TYR A 161 1.60 12.30 6.78
N GLN A 162 2.48 12.96 7.55
CA GLN A 162 2.24 13.17 8.97
C GLN A 162 1.10 14.16 9.13
N GLY A 163 -0.01 13.69 9.69
CA GLY A 163 -1.19 14.50 9.97
C GLY A 163 -2.07 13.81 11.00
N PRO A 164 -2.76 14.57 11.85
CA PRO A 164 -3.69 13.99 12.81
C PRO A 164 -4.90 13.41 12.08
N ILE A 165 -5.32 12.21 12.50
CA ILE A 165 -6.60 11.61 12.09
C ILE A 165 -7.49 11.58 13.33
N TYR A 166 -8.67 12.20 13.23
CA TYR A 166 -9.65 12.20 14.31
C TYR A 166 -10.82 11.31 13.90
N VAL A 167 -11.10 10.26 14.67
CA VAL A 167 -12.24 9.39 14.45
C VAL A 167 -13.33 9.72 15.46
N VAL A 168 -14.50 10.09 14.96
CA VAL A 168 -15.67 10.43 15.77
C VAL A 168 -16.71 9.32 15.61
N VAL A 169 -17.06 8.69 16.72
CA VAL A 169 -18.10 7.65 16.79
C VAL A 169 -19.37 8.31 17.32
N GLY A 170 -20.47 8.19 16.57
CA GLY A 170 -21.77 8.71 16.98
C GLY A 170 -22.58 7.75 17.83
N ALA A 171 -23.77 8.19 18.22
CA ALA A 171 -24.70 7.38 18.98
C ALA A 171 -25.21 6.19 18.14
N PRO A 172 -25.32 4.97 18.72
CA PRO A 172 -25.97 3.86 18.07
C PRO A 172 -27.46 4.17 17.90
N PHE A 173 -28.04 3.79 16.76
CA PHE A 173 -29.49 3.79 16.60
C PHE A 173 -29.98 2.40 16.18
N GLU A 174 -31.07 1.99 16.80
CA GLU A 174 -31.67 0.68 16.57
C GLU A 174 -32.43 0.65 15.25
N VAL A 175 -32.35 -0.50 14.58
CA VAL A 175 -33.05 -0.74 13.33
C VAL A 175 -33.98 -1.93 13.56
N PRO A 176 -35.31 -1.76 13.45
CA PRO A 176 -36.25 -2.86 13.61
C PRO A 176 -35.91 -4.01 12.67
N LYS A 177 -35.91 -5.23 13.22
CA LYS A 177 -35.68 -6.44 12.43
C LYS A 177 -36.86 -6.67 11.49
N PHE A 178 -36.57 -6.81 10.20
CA PHE A 178 -37.57 -7.13 9.18
C PHE A 178 -37.43 -8.60 8.74
N GLU A 179 -38.50 -9.39 8.89
CA GLU A 179 -38.50 -10.84 8.63
C GLU A 179 -39.13 -11.24 7.27
N GLY A 180 -39.70 -10.28 6.53
CA GLY A 180 -40.25 -10.51 5.18
C GLY A 180 -39.21 -10.49 4.06
N ASP A 181 -39.68 -10.48 2.80
CA ASP A 181 -38.78 -10.30 1.65
C ASP A 181 -38.20 -8.89 1.64
N ILE A 182 -36.90 -8.79 1.94
CA ILE A 182 -36.17 -7.52 1.93
C ILE A 182 -36.11 -6.86 0.54
N ASN A 183 -36.32 -7.66 -0.51
CA ASN A 183 -36.42 -7.15 -1.88
C ASN A 183 -37.83 -6.69 -2.23
N GLY A 184 -38.85 -7.00 -1.43
CA GLY A 184 -40.21 -6.47 -1.61
C GLY A 184 -40.28 -4.96 -1.36
N ASP A 185 -41.40 -4.33 -1.72
CA ASP A 185 -41.60 -2.89 -1.57
C ASP A 185 -41.46 -2.40 -0.13
N GLU A 186 -41.98 -3.18 0.83
CA GLU A 186 -41.91 -2.88 2.26
C GLU A 186 -40.47 -2.97 2.79
N GLY A 187 -39.74 -4.03 2.42
CA GLY A 187 -38.34 -4.20 2.81
C GLY A 187 -37.43 -3.11 2.24
N ARG A 188 -37.65 -2.72 0.97
CA ARG A 188 -36.95 -1.60 0.34
C ARG A 188 -37.23 -0.27 1.03
N ARG A 189 -38.47 -0.06 1.49
CA ARG A 189 -38.87 1.14 2.24
C ARG A 189 -38.17 1.21 3.59
N ALA A 190 -38.20 0.12 4.36
CA ALA A 190 -37.53 0.04 5.66
C ALA A 190 -36.01 0.30 5.54
N VAL A 191 -35.37 -0.26 4.51
CA VAL A 191 -33.95 -0.03 4.22
C VAL A 191 -33.67 1.43 3.87
N ARG A 192 -34.54 2.06 3.08
CA ARG A 192 -34.38 3.47 2.70
C ARG A 192 -34.52 4.39 3.91
N GLU A 193 -35.54 4.16 4.73
CA GLU A 193 -35.78 4.95 5.95
C GLU A 193 -34.59 4.84 6.92
N ALA A 194 -34.08 3.63 7.15
CA ALA A 194 -32.91 3.42 8.00
C ALA A 194 -31.64 4.07 7.41
N HIS A 195 -31.49 4.07 6.08
CA HIS A 195 -30.38 4.74 5.40
C HIS A 195 -30.46 6.26 5.49
N GLU A 196 -31.65 6.85 5.35
CA GLU A 196 -31.88 8.29 5.53
C GLU A 196 -31.55 8.73 6.96
N LYS A 197 -31.95 7.95 7.97
CA LYS A 197 -31.57 8.16 9.37
C LYS A 197 -30.06 8.08 9.56
N TYR A 198 -29.39 7.09 8.95
CA TYR A 198 -27.93 6.97 8.99
C TYR A 198 -27.22 8.19 8.38
N VAL A 199 -27.69 8.65 7.22
CA VAL A 199 -27.17 9.82 6.52
C VAL A 199 -27.38 11.10 7.34
N ALA A 200 -28.55 11.27 7.95
CA ALA A 200 -28.84 12.39 8.82
C ALA A 200 -27.92 12.40 10.06
N ALA A 201 -27.70 11.24 10.67
CA ALA A 201 -26.80 11.12 11.81
C ALA A 201 -25.33 11.44 11.45
N LEU A 202 -24.86 11.01 10.28
CA LEU A 202 -23.53 11.38 9.76
C LEU A 202 -23.40 12.89 9.49
N ARG A 203 -24.43 13.52 8.92
CA ARG A 203 -24.46 14.98 8.74
C ARG A 203 -24.44 15.70 10.09
N GLY A 204 -25.18 15.21 11.08
CA GLY A 204 -25.14 15.73 12.45
C GLY A 204 -23.76 15.65 13.08
N LEU A 205 -23.07 14.51 12.93
CA LEU A 205 -21.68 14.37 13.40
C LEU A 205 -20.73 15.35 12.73
N TRP A 206 -20.87 15.54 11.42
CA TRP A 206 -20.11 16.52 10.66
C TRP A 206 -20.37 17.93 11.19
N ASP A 207 -21.63 18.34 11.33
CA ASP A 207 -21.97 19.69 11.76
C ASP A 207 -21.49 20.00 13.18
N ALA A 208 -21.55 19.02 14.09
CA ALA A 208 -21.06 19.16 15.46
C ALA A 208 -19.52 19.27 15.55
N HIS A 209 -18.77 18.62 14.66
CA HIS A 209 -17.31 18.48 14.81
C HIS A 209 -16.48 19.19 13.74
N LYS A 210 -17.08 19.66 12.63
CA LYS A 210 -16.38 20.37 11.54
C LYS A 210 -15.60 21.59 12.02
N GLY A 211 -16.12 22.31 13.02
CA GLY A 211 -15.48 23.48 13.59
C GLY A 211 -14.19 23.18 14.36
N ARG A 212 -14.02 21.94 14.83
CA ARG A 212 -12.87 21.52 15.64
C ARG A 212 -11.83 20.73 14.85
N TYR A 213 -12.28 19.84 13.96
CA TYR A 213 -11.39 18.89 13.27
C TYR A 213 -11.26 19.13 11.76
N ALA A 214 -12.04 20.04 11.17
CA ALA A 214 -11.99 20.38 9.75
C ALA A 214 -11.80 21.89 9.55
N LEU A 215 -10.73 22.45 10.11
CA LEU A 215 -10.41 23.87 10.06
C LEU A 215 -9.99 24.32 8.65
N GLU A 216 -9.19 23.52 7.95
CA GLU A 216 -8.64 23.84 6.62
C GLU A 216 -9.60 23.49 5.46
N ARG A 217 -10.86 23.16 5.75
CA ARG A 217 -11.81 22.64 4.75
C ARG A 217 -12.08 23.64 3.62
N LYS A 218 -12.05 23.16 2.38
CA LYS A 218 -12.42 23.94 1.17
C LYS A 218 -13.89 23.76 0.76
N GLY A 219 -14.70 23.09 1.59
CA GLY A 219 -16.12 22.85 1.33
C GLY A 219 -16.85 22.20 2.50
N THR A 220 -18.14 21.89 2.29
CA THR A 220 -18.97 21.11 3.22
C THR A 220 -18.92 19.62 2.91
N LEU A 221 -19.41 18.77 3.82
CA LEU A 221 -19.62 17.35 3.55
C LEU A 221 -20.57 17.17 2.37
N LYS A 222 -20.08 16.54 1.30
CA LYS A 222 -20.89 16.13 0.15
C LYS A 222 -21.11 14.63 0.19
N ILE A 223 -22.37 14.23 0.23
CA ILE A 223 -22.75 12.82 0.07
C ILE A 223 -23.10 12.63 -1.39
N VAL A 224 -22.26 11.88 -2.10
CA VAL A 224 -22.41 11.66 -3.53
C VAL A 224 -23.05 10.30 -3.79
N ASP A 225 -23.97 10.29 -4.74
CA ASP A 225 -24.28 9.07 -5.49
C ASP A 225 -23.08 8.75 -6.39
N LEU A 226 -22.83 7.46 -6.66
CA LEU A 226 -21.69 6.99 -7.47
C LEU A 226 -21.36 8.02 -8.57
N PRO A 227 -20.14 8.57 -8.58
CA PRO A 227 -19.87 9.72 -9.42
C PRO A 227 -20.05 9.33 -10.90
N PRO A 228 -20.57 10.24 -11.75
CA PRO A 228 -20.28 10.15 -13.17
C PRO A 228 -18.76 10.15 -13.36
N ALA A 229 -18.28 9.64 -14.50
CA ALA A 229 -16.86 9.61 -14.84
C ALA A 229 -16.16 10.95 -14.47
N PRO A 230 -14.91 10.91 -13.98
CA PRO A 230 -14.25 12.07 -13.38
C PRO A 230 -14.37 13.29 -14.28
N GLN A 231 -14.88 14.39 -13.72
CA GLN A 231 -14.96 15.67 -14.42
C GLN A 231 -13.77 16.55 -14.01
N THR A 232 -13.04 16.97 -15.04
CA THR A 232 -12.24 18.20 -15.22
C THR A 232 -11.61 18.88 -14.00
N GLY A 233 -10.28 18.91 -14.03
CA GLY A 233 -9.53 20.16 -13.87
C GLY A 233 -9.10 20.56 -12.46
N THR A 234 -7.92 20.12 -12.05
CA THR A 234 -6.95 21.00 -11.36
C THR A 234 -5.55 20.56 -11.75
N VAL A 235 -4.85 21.46 -12.43
CA VAL A 235 -3.45 21.30 -12.82
C VAL A 235 -2.59 21.44 -11.57
N PHE A 236 -1.67 20.51 -11.37
CA PHE A 236 -0.72 20.50 -10.27
C PHE A 236 0.26 21.67 -10.43
N SER A 237 0.23 22.66 -9.53
CA SER A 237 1.26 23.69 -9.45
C SER A 237 2.30 23.32 -8.40
N ARG A 238 3.59 23.42 -8.75
CA ARG A 238 4.72 23.23 -7.82
C ARG A 238 4.70 24.18 -6.60
N HIS A 239 3.83 25.20 -6.58
CA HIS A 239 3.71 26.13 -5.46
C HIS A 239 3.01 25.56 -4.22
N ASP A 240 2.12 24.57 -4.35
CA ASP A 240 1.39 24.02 -3.18
C ASP A 240 2.31 23.25 -2.21
N ASP A 241 3.40 22.70 -2.73
CA ASP A 241 4.39 21.90 -1.97
C ASP A 241 5.30 22.79 -1.10
N GLN A 242 5.46 24.07 -1.47
CA GLN A 242 6.29 25.04 -0.76
C GLN A 242 5.53 25.68 0.41
N HIS A 243 4.24 25.97 0.22
CA HIS A 243 3.38 26.54 1.25
C HIS A 243 3.15 25.57 2.42
N TYR A 244 3.06 24.26 2.15
CA TYR A 244 2.95 23.21 3.19
C TYR A 244 4.21 23.09 4.06
N LYS A 245 5.41 23.21 3.47
CA LYS A 245 6.68 23.22 4.22
C LYS A 245 6.82 24.45 5.11
N GLU A 246 6.19 25.56 4.76
CA GLU A 246 6.12 26.76 5.60
C GLU A 246 5.04 26.64 6.69
N HIS A 247 3.88 26.06 6.39
CA HIS A 247 2.80 25.85 7.36
C HIS A 247 3.21 24.90 8.52
N LEU A 248 3.95 23.83 8.22
CA LEU A 248 4.47 22.91 9.23
C LEU A 248 5.49 23.56 10.19
N LYS A 249 6.16 24.66 9.79
CA LYS A 249 7.07 25.39 10.68
C LYS A 249 6.33 26.18 11.76
N HIS A 250 5.06 26.53 11.54
CA HIS A 250 4.26 27.33 12.48
C HIS A 250 3.45 26.48 13.47
N LEU A 251 3.20 25.20 13.18
CA LEU A 251 2.40 24.31 14.03
C LEU A 251 3.18 23.61 15.15
N CYS A 252 4.49 23.83 15.28
CA CYS A 252 5.28 23.22 16.35
C CYS A 252 6.36 24.14 16.95
N PRO A 253 6.01 25.04 17.89
CA PRO A 253 6.95 25.54 18.86
C PRO A 253 6.70 24.85 20.21
N ARG A 254 7.61 23.95 20.62
CA ARG A 254 7.73 23.30 21.94
C ARG A 254 6.87 22.05 22.18
N MET A 255 7.46 20.88 21.92
CA MET A 255 7.40 19.76 22.85
C MET A 255 8.53 18.76 22.57
N CYS A 256 9.76 19.22 22.80
CA CYS A 256 10.92 18.36 22.98
C CYS A 256 11.27 18.40 24.47
N ARG A 257 10.69 17.49 25.25
CA ARG A 257 11.13 17.09 26.60
C ARG A 257 10.44 15.76 26.93
N THR A 258 11.12 14.68 26.61
CA THR A 258 10.84 13.34 27.13
C THR A 258 10.97 13.37 28.65
N ARG A 259 9.86 13.18 29.36
CA ARG A 259 9.85 12.81 30.78
C ARG A 259 9.28 11.40 30.88
N SER A 260 10.18 10.44 31.11
CA SER A 260 9.87 9.05 31.46
C SER A 260 9.12 9.01 32.79
N LEU A 261 7.97 8.32 32.84
CA LEU A 261 7.30 7.91 34.08
C LEU A 261 7.39 6.38 34.20
N PRO A 262 7.52 5.83 35.43
CA PRO A 262 7.97 4.47 35.66
C PRO A 262 6.82 3.45 35.51
N LEU A 263 7.18 2.26 35.04
CA LEU A 263 6.37 1.04 35.05
C LEU A 263 6.76 0.22 36.27
N ASP A 264 5.85 0.05 37.23
CA ASP A 264 5.98 -0.95 38.28
C ASP A 264 5.32 -2.27 37.85
N HIS A 265 6.04 -3.36 38.07
CA HIS A 265 5.65 -4.76 37.85
C HIS A 265 5.14 -5.38 39.15
N HIS A 266 4.08 -6.20 39.09
CA HIS A 266 3.93 -7.40 39.95
C HIS A 266 2.99 -8.48 39.32
N ILE A 267 3.66 -9.52 38.81
CA ILE A 267 3.47 -11.00 38.76
C ILE A 267 2.13 -11.67 39.21
N GLY A 268 1.64 -12.62 38.39
CA GLY A 268 0.80 -13.79 38.76
C GLY A 268 0.18 -14.55 37.55
N SER A 269 0.49 -15.84 37.36
CA SER A 269 0.46 -16.64 36.09
C SER A 269 -0.81 -17.56 35.84
N PRO A 270 -0.85 -18.54 34.87
CA PRO A 270 -1.74 -18.67 33.67
C PRO A 270 -2.74 -19.90 33.74
N PRO A 271 -3.44 -20.44 32.68
CA PRO A 271 -3.40 -20.17 31.23
C PRO A 271 -4.76 -20.01 30.49
N GLY A 272 -4.74 -19.24 29.41
CA GLY A 272 -5.75 -19.22 28.36
C GLY A 272 -5.35 -18.14 27.36
N LYS A 273 -4.86 -18.54 26.18
CA LYS A 273 -4.26 -17.62 25.19
C LYS A 273 -5.23 -16.49 24.83
N THR A 274 -5.06 -15.32 25.45
CA THR A 274 -5.78 -14.08 25.17
C THR A 274 -5.02 -13.23 24.14
N TYR A 275 -5.80 -12.39 23.48
CA TYR A 275 -5.54 -11.58 22.30
C TYR A 275 -4.48 -10.46 22.48
N GLU A 276 -3.57 -10.56 23.44
CA GLU A 276 -2.73 -9.43 23.90
C GLU A 276 -1.27 -9.43 23.37
N ASP A 277 -0.78 -10.48 22.73
CA ASP A 277 0.65 -10.58 22.40
C ASP A 277 1.07 -10.10 21.00
N ILE A 278 0.32 -9.20 20.38
CA ILE A 278 0.77 -8.56 19.14
C ILE A 278 0.66 -7.06 19.28
N HIS A 279 1.82 -6.39 19.43
CA HIS A 279 2.21 -5.12 18.79
C HIS A 279 2.95 -4.11 19.69
N ARG A 280 4.23 -3.87 19.33
CA ARG A 280 4.88 -2.56 19.45
C ARG A 280 5.68 -2.12 18.21
N ARG A 281 5.60 -2.83 17.07
CA ARG A 281 6.41 -2.54 15.86
C ARG A 281 5.61 -2.28 14.56
N ASN A 282 4.28 -2.13 14.61
CA ASN A 282 3.45 -2.22 13.39
C ASN A 282 3.13 -0.94 12.63
N LEU A 283 3.67 0.23 12.99
CA LEU A 283 3.46 1.45 12.18
C LEU A 283 4.19 1.40 10.83
N LEU A 284 5.38 0.79 10.77
CA LEU A 284 6.14 0.61 9.53
C LEU A 284 5.53 -0.44 8.59
N ALA A 285 4.79 -1.41 9.14
CA ALA A 285 4.16 -2.47 8.35
C ALA A 285 3.05 -1.91 7.45
N LEU A 286 2.34 -0.85 7.87
CA LEU A 286 1.24 -0.26 7.10
C LEU A 286 1.66 0.34 5.75
N GLY A 287 2.85 0.95 5.68
CA GLY A 287 3.41 1.50 4.43
C GLY A 287 3.91 0.41 3.47
N LEU A 288 4.40 -0.69 4.03
CA LEU A 288 4.89 -1.85 3.27
C LEU A 288 3.76 -2.78 2.78
N PHE A 289 2.58 -2.73 3.41
CA PHE A 289 1.47 -3.63 3.06
C PHE A 289 0.67 -3.22 1.82
N LEU A 290 0.56 -1.92 1.53
CA LEU A 290 0.09 -1.47 0.21
C LEU A 290 1.07 -1.89 -0.90
N THR A 291 2.35 -2.06 -0.57
CA THR A 291 3.38 -2.56 -1.49
C THR A 291 3.32 -4.07 -1.70
N ALA A 292 3.01 -4.86 -0.68
CA ALA A 292 2.94 -6.32 -0.78
C ALA A 292 1.81 -6.78 -1.72
N ALA A 293 0.73 -5.99 -1.85
CA ALA A 293 -0.30 -6.22 -2.85
C ALA A 293 0.16 -5.98 -4.29
N GLN A 294 1.20 -5.16 -4.48
CA GLN A 294 1.79 -4.87 -5.78
C GLN A 294 3.02 -5.73 -6.09
N ALA A 295 3.56 -6.45 -5.10
CA ALA A 295 4.79 -7.25 -5.24
C ALA A 295 4.56 -8.76 -5.02
N ALA A 296 3.32 -9.25 -5.15
CA ALA A 296 3.04 -10.68 -5.24
C ALA A 296 3.31 -11.20 -6.67
N GLY A 297 4.55 -11.05 -7.09
CA GLY A 297 5.11 -11.66 -8.28
C GLY A 297 6.57 -11.94 -7.94
N GLU A 298 6.89 -13.22 -7.81
CA GLU A 298 8.25 -13.78 -7.69
C GLU A 298 8.86 -13.74 -6.27
N ALA A 299 8.76 -14.87 -5.59
CA ALA A 299 9.73 -15.27 -4.57
C ALA A 299 10.08 -16.75 -4.82
N SER A 300 11.16 -16.97 -5.58
CA SER A 300 11.88 -18.25 -5.61
C SER A 300 12.80 -18.35 -4.39
N ALA A 301 13.02 -19.58 -3.93
CA ALA A 301 13.86 -19.94 -2.79
C ALA A 301 15.25 -19.30 -2.87
N GLY A 302 15.74 -18.68 -1.79
CA GLY A 302 16.99 -17.93 -1.79
C GLY A 302 17.91 -18.28 -0.61
N GLN A 303 19.20 -18.40 -0.93
CA GLN A 303 20.34 -18.58 -0.04
C GLN A 303 20.48 -17.43 0.98
N SER A 304 21.35 -17.60 1.99
CA SER A 304 21.56 -16.59 3.03
C SER A 304 22.19 -15.28 2.47
N ASN A 305 21.75 -14.13 2.98
CA ASN A 305 22.15 -12.80 2.49
C ASN A 305 23.67 -12.52 2.55
N SER A 306 24.41 -13.17 3.47
CA SER A 306 25.86 -13.03 3.56
C SER A 306 26.57 -13.70 2.39
N GLN A 307 26.15 -14.90 2.00
CA GLN A 307 26.73 -15.65 0.88
C GLN A 307 26.50 -14.94 -0.46
N LEU A 308 25.37 -14.25 -0.61
CA LEU A 308 25.07 -13.48 -1.81
C LEU A 308 25.93 -12.21 -1.89
N ALA A 309 26.23 -11.55 -0.77
CA ALA A 309 27.12 -10.39 -0.76
C ALA A 309 28.54 -10.74 -1.22
N ASP A 310 29.06 -11.90 -0.78
CA ASP A 310 30.40 -12.38 -1.15
C ASP A 310 30.51 -12.74 -2.65
N GLN A 311 29.40 -13.17 -3.27
CA GLN A 311 29.36 -13.58 -4.68
C GLN A 311 29.00 -12.45 -5.66
N TYR A 312 28.78 -11.23 -5.16
CA TYR A 312 28.24 -10.12 -5.94
C TYR A 312 29.08 -9.80 -7.19
N TYR A 313 30.40 -9.70 -7.04
CA TYR A 313 31.29 -9.29 -8.14
C TYR A 313 31.36 -10.35 -9.24
N ASP A 314 31.46 -11.62 -8.85
CA ASP A 314 31.51 -12.75 -9.80
C ASP A 314 30.19 -12.89 -10.55
N ARG A 315 29.06 -12.79 -9.85
CA ARG A 315 27.72 -12.86 -10.46
C ARG A 315 27.41 -11.66 -11.35
N THR A 316 27.91 -10.49 -11.00
CA THR A 316 27.75 -9.28 -11.83
C THR A 316 28.61 -9.38 -13.10
N ALA A 317 29.83 -9.92 -13.01
CA ALA A 317 30.66 -10.19 -14.17
C ALA A 317 30.03 -11.25 -15.09
N GLU A 318 29.46 -12.32 -14.53
CA GLU A 318 28.71 -13.34 -15.28
C GLU A 318 27.53 -12.72 -16.04
N MET A 319 26.75 -11.87 -15.36
CA MET A 319 25.60 -11.19 -15.97
C MET A 319 26.03 -10.24 -17.10
N VAL A 320 27.13 -9.51 -16.94
CA VAL A 320 27.69 -8.65 -17.99
C VAL A 320 28.11 -9.47 -19.22
N GLY A 321 28.74 -10.64 -19.04
CA GLY A 321 29.06 -11.55 -20.14
C GLY A 321 27.81 -11.99 -20.90
N ARG A 322 26.80 -12.47 -20.17
CA ARG A 322 25.50 -12.88 -20.75
C ARG A 322 24.80 -11.75 -21.50
N ILE A 323 24.90 -10.50 -21.03
CA ILE A 323 24.36 -9.33 -21.72
C ILE A 323 25.06 -9.13 -23.08
N LYS A 324 26.39 -9.23 -23.13
CA LYS A 324 27.15 -9.08 -24.37
C LYS A 324 26.78 -10.16 -25.38
N ASP A 325 26.70 -11.41 -24.93
CA ASP A 325 26.31 -12.55 -25.77
C ASP A 325 24.92 -12.35 -26.41
N VAL A 326 23.99 -11.73 -25.69
CA VAL A 326 22.64 -11.44 -26.18
C VAL A 326 22.58 -10.20 -27.07
N LEU A 327 23.44 -9.20 -26.87
CA LEU A 327 23.53 -8.03 -27.74
C LEU A 327 24.08 -8.40 -29.13
N ASP A 328 24.92 -9.43 -29.21
CA ASP A 328 25.53 -9.93 -30.45
C ASP A 328 24.84 -11.17 -31.01
N ILE A 329 23.66 -11.53 -30.50
CA ILE A 329 22.94 -12.72 -30.95
C ILE A 329 22.44 -12.56 -32.39
N ASP A 330 22.73 -13.56 -33.21
CA ASP A 330 22.17 -13.67 -34.54
C ASP A 330 20.79 -14.36 -34.49
N LEU A 331 19.75 -13.63 -34.89
CA LEU A 331 18.36 -14.09 -34.83
C LEU A 331 17.99 -15.03 -35.97
N THR A 332 18.86 -15.24 -36.97
CA THR A 332 18.60 -16.21 -38.04
C THR A 332 18.89 -17.65 -37.62
N ASN A 333 19.54 -17.86 -36.48
CA ASN A 333 19.85 -19.18 -35.95
C ASN A 333 18.71 -19.71 -35.07
N ASP A 334 18.38 -21.00 -35.23
CA ASP A 334 17.30 -21.69 -34.50
C ASP A 334 17.55 -21.74 -32.99
N ASP A 335 18.83 -21.71 -32.58
CA ASP A 335 19.25 -21.69 -31.17
C ASP A 335 19.11 -20.32 -30.47
N SER A 336 18.61 -19.30 -31.16
CA SER A 336 18.52 -17.94 -30.59
C SER A 336 17.44 -17.83 -29.51
N VAL A 337 16.28 -18.48 -29.69
CA VAL A 337 15.15 -18.40 -28.75
C VAL A 337 15.47 -19.03 -27.39
N PRO A 338 16.04 -20.24 -27.29
CA PRO A 338 16.43 -20.83 -26.01
C PRO A 338 17.45 -19.99 -25.24
N LYS A 339 18.43 -19.40 -25.94
CA LYS A 339 19.44 -18.50 -25.33
C LYS A 339 18.81 -17.25 -24.74
N LEU A 340 17.82 -16.68 -25.44
CA LEU A 340 17.07 -15.52 -24.94
C LEU A 340 16.18 -15.86 -23.74
N GLU A 341 15.61 -17.06 -23.69
CA GLU A 341 14.87 -17.53 -22.52
C GLU A 341 15.77 -17.75 -21.31
N ASP A 342 16.93 -18.38 -21.48
CA ASP A 342 17.91 -18.59 -20.41
C ASP A 342 18.43 -17.24 -19.87
N PHE A 343 18.68 -16.28 -20.77
CA PHE A 343 19.02 -14.91 -20.38
C PHE A 343 17.91 -14.27 -19.55
N LYS A 344 16.63 -14.35 -19.96
CA LYS A 344 15.52 -13.76 -19.18
C LYS A 344 15.40 -14.40 -17.80
N LYS A 345 15.57 -15.72 -17.68
CA LYS A 345 15.56 -16.41 -16.38
C LYS A 345 16.71 -15.94 -15.48
N SER A 346 17.93 -15.91 -16.03
CA SER A 346 19.13 -15.48 -15.29
C SER A 346 19.07 -14.01 -14.89
N ALA A 347 18.54 -13.15 -15.77
CA ALA A 347 18.31 -11.74 -15.52
C ALA A 347 17.33 -11.51 -14.35
N ASN A 348 16.20 -12.23 -14.35
CA ASN A 348 15.21 -12.11 -13.28
C ASN A 348 15.77 -12.61 -11.94
N ALA A 349 16.50 -13.73 -11.94
CA ALA A 349 17.18 -14.24 -10.75
C ALA A 349 18.20 -13.23 -10.19
N TYR A 350 19.09 -12.71 -11.03
CA TYR A 350 20.08 -11.70 -10.64
C TYR A 350 19.44 -10.44 -10.05
N VAL A 351 18.36 -9.95 -10.66
CA VAL A 351 17.62 -8.80 -10.13
C VAL A 351 16.97 -9.12 -8.79
N ALA A 352 16.39 -10.31 -8.64
CA ALA A 352 15.77 -10.72 -7.38
C ALA A 352 16.79 -10.80 -6.23
N ASP A 353 17.97 -11.37 -6.50
CA ASP A 353 19.04 -11.55 -5.52
C ASP A 353 19.65 -10.20 -5.08
N TYR A 354 20.03 -9.35 -6.04
CA TYR A 354 20.88 -8.20 -5.74
C TYR A 354 20.15 -6.88 -5.54
N ARG A 355 18.90 -6.74 -6.00
CA ARG A 355 18.13 -5.49 -5.85
C ARG A 355 17.98 -5.01 -4.40
N ARG A 356 18.01 -5.93 -3.42
CA ARG A 356 17.85 -5.63 -1.99
C ARG A 356 19.16 -5.63 -1.20
N LEU A 357 20.21 -6.23 -1.74
CA LEU A 357 21.50 -6.41 -1.06
C LEU A 357 22.51 -5.30 -1.42
N VAL A 358 22.39 -4.74 -2.61
CA VAL A 358 23.33 -3.75 -3.14
C VAL A 358 23.20 -2.42 -2.41
N SER A 359 24.33 -1.90 -1.95
CA SER A 359 24.39 -0.61 -1.25
C SER A 359 24.22 0.57 -2.22
N PRO A 360 23.72 1.74 -1.78
CA PRO A 360 23.56 2.92 -2.63
C PRO A 360 24.84 3.43 -3.32
N GLY A 361 26.01 2.92 -2.96
CA GLY A 361 27.31 3.28 -3.52
C GLY A 361 27.79 2.41 -4.68
N GLN A 362 27.15 1.27 -4.96
CA GLN A 362 27.51 0.34 -6.03
C GLN A 362 26.86 0.75 -7.36
N LYS A 363 27.59 1.54 -8.13
CA LYS A 363 27.14 2.13 -9.40
C LYS A 363 27.14 1.10 -10.53
N SER A 364 27.96 0.05 -10.42
CA SER A 364 28.00 -1.06 -11.39
C SER A 364 26.63 -1.75 -11.50
N PHE A 365 25.96 -2.05 -10.37
CA PHE A 365 24.60 -2.63 -10.36
C PHE A 365 23.58 -1.74 -11.06
N ALA A 366 23.60 -0.43 -10.84
CA ALA A 366 22.62 0.49 -11.43
C ALA A 366 22.69 0.49 -12.97
N GLU A 367 23.90 0.37 -13.52
CA GLU A 367 24.09 0.24 -14.96
C GLU A 367 23.62 -1.12 -15.48
N VAL A 368 24.05 -2.23 -14.86
CA VAL A 368 23.64 -3.59 -15.24
C VAL A 368 22.12 -3.76 -15.15
N TYR A 369 21.49 -3.33 -14.05
CA TYR A 369 20.05 -3.36 -13.85
C TYR A 369 19.29 -2.60 -14.95
N GLY A 370 19.79 -1.42 -15.31
CA GLY A 370 19.17 -0.61 -16.35
C GLY A 370 19.33 -1.21 -17.75
N VAL A 371 20.42 -1.94 -18.03
CA VAL A 371 20.60 -2.66 -19.30
C VAL A 371 19.67 -3.88 -19.36
N VAL A 372 19.65 -4.69 -18.29
CA VAL A 372 18.78 -5.87 -18.15
C VAL A 372 17.31 -5.49 -18.34
N THR A 373 16.84 -4.44 -17.65
CA THR A 373 15.44 -4.00 -17.73
C THR A 373 15.07 -3.55 -19.15
N ALA A 374 15.99 -2.87 -19.85
CA ALA A 374 15.77 -2.45 -21.23
C ALA A 374 15.67 -3.65 -22.19
N MET A 375 16.53 -4.66 -22.01
CA MET A 375 16.55 -5.86 -22.85
C MET A 375 15.33 -6.76 -22.61
N VAL A 376 15.00 -7.03 -21.34
CA VAL A 376 13.79 -7.79 -20.96
C VAL A 376 12.52 -7.08 -21.46
N GLY A 377 12.48 -5.74 -21.36
CA GLY A 377 11.40 -4.92 -21.89
C GLY A 377 11.23 -5.06 -23.41
N HIS A 378 12.34 -5.03 -24.16
CA HIS A 378 12.34 -5.25 -25.61
C HIS A 378 11.76 -6.62 -25.96
N PHE A 379 12.19 -7.69 -25.30
CA PHE A 379 11.67 -9.05 -25.54
C PHE A 379 10.20 -9.22 -25.18
N THR A 380 9.72 -8.53 -24.16
CA THR A 380 8.30 -8.59 -23.74
C THR A 380 7.40 -7.86 -24.74
N VAL A 381 7.87 -6.74 -25.32
CA VAL A 381 7.08 -5.96 -26.29
C VAL A 381 7.09 -6.58 -27.68
N PHE A 382 8.25 -7.02 -28.17
CA PHE A 382 8.40 -7.51 -29.55
C PHE A 382 8.34 -9.03 -29.69
N GLY A 383 8.36 -9.76 -28.57
CA GLY A 383 8.44 -11.22 -28.54
C GLY A 383 9.89 -11.73 -28.66
N LEU A 384 10.14 -12.89 -28.05
CA LEU A 384 11.43 -13.59 -28.10
C LEU A 384 11.78 -14.00 -29.54
N GLY A 385 13.00 -13.71 -30.00
CA GLY A 385 13.50 -14.10 -31.32
C GLY A 385 12.89 -13.39 -32.53
N LYS A 386 11.83 -12.59 -32.36
CA LYS A 386 11.06 -12.03 -33.48
C LYS A 386 11.65 -10.76 -34.08
N LYS A 387 12.40 -9.97 -33.29
CA LYS A 387 12.92 -8.67 -33.73
C LYS A 387 14.25 -8.32 -33.07
N ALA A 388 15.24 -8.00 -33.91
CA ALA A 388 16.55 -7.54 -33.48
C ALA A 388 16.47 -6.24 -32.67
N PHE A 389 17.49 -6.03 -31.83
CA PHE A 389 17.63 -4.76 -31.13
C PHE A 389 17.82 -3.61 -32.14
N PRO A 390 17.07 -2.51 -32.00
CA PRO A 390 17.32 -1.32 -32.81
C PRO A 390 18.77 -0.86 -32.64
N ALA A 391 19.48 -0.52 -33.72
CA ALA A 391 20.90 -0.17 -33.69
C ALA A 391 21.23 0.92 -32.65
N LYS A 392 20.40 1.96 -32.55
CA LYS A 392 20.55 3.04 -31.54
C LYS A 392 20.39 2.54 -30.10
N LEU A 393 19.53 1.53 -29.88
CA LEU A 393 19.33 0.94 -28.56
C LEU A 393 20.51 0.03 -28.21
N LYS A 394 21.00 -0.76 -29.18
CA LYS A 394 22.20 -1.61 -29.04
C LYS A 394 23.43 -0.79 -28.65
N GLU A 395 23.74 0.25 -29.42
CA GLU A 395 24.88 1.16 -29.15
C GLU A 395 24.77 1.82 -27.76
N LYS A 396 23.55 2.20 -27.35
CA LYS A 396 23.31 2.78 -26.03
C LYS A 396 23.56 1.76 -24.91
N GLN A 397 23.14 0.51 -25.07
CA GLN A 397 23.38 -0.51 -24.05
C GLN A 397 24.85 -0.91 -23.99
N GLU A 398 25.54 -1.04 -25.13
CA GLU A 398 26.98 -1.32 -25.17
C GLU A 398 27.80 -0.28 -24.39
N LYS A 399 27.50 1.01 -24.56
CA LYS A 399 28.14 2.09 -23.78
C LYS A 399 27.91 1.95 -22.28
N ARG A 400 26.72 1.50 -21.87
CA ARG A 400 26.37 1.29 -20.46
C ARG A 400 27.01 0.04 -19.88
N VAL A 401 27.12 -1.02 -20.67
CA VAL A 401 27.84 -2.25 -20.29
C VAL A 401 29.33 -1.94 -20.08
N ALA A 402 29.96 -1.21 -21.01
CA ALA A 402 31.36 -0.79 -20.86
C ALA A 402 31.58 0.10 -19.61
N LEU A 403 30.60 0.98 -19.31
CA LEU A 403 30.63 1.77 -18.08
C LEU A 403 30.47 0.88 -16.83
N ALA A 404 29.59 -0.12 -16.87
CA ALA A 404 29.36 -1.06 -15.77
C ALA A 404 30.63 -1.85 -15.45
N GLU A 405 31.36 -2.34 -16.45
CA GLU A 405 32.63 -3.06 -16.27
C GLU A 405 33.68 -2.19 -15.59
N LYS A 406 33.87 -0.96 -16.09
CA LYS A 406 34.81 -0.01 -15.49
C LYS A 406 34.45 0.35 -14.05
N LEU A 407 33.16 0.38 -13.71
CA LEU A 407 32.69 0.61 -12.35
C LEU A 407 32.91 -0.61 -11.47
N LEU A 408 32.65 -1.81 -11.99
CA LEU A 408 32.85 -3.08 -11.29
C LEU A 408 34.33 -3.27 -10.91
N GLU A 409 35.26 -3.01 -11.83
CA GLU A 409 36.71 -3.07 -11.56
C GLU A 409 37.14 -2.08 -10.47
N ARG A 410 36.58 -0.87 -10.49
CA ARG A 410 36.85 0.16 -9.48
C ARG A 410 36.30 -0.21 -8.11
N GLU A 411 35.13 -0.83 -8.07
CA GLU A 411 34.49 -1.29 -6.84
C GLU A 411 35.26 -2.49 -6.26
N LEU A 412 35.65 -3.46 -7.09
CA LEU A 412 36.49 -4.60 -6.71
C LEU A 412 37.85 -4.12 -6.16
N ALA A 413 38.48 -3.13 -6.81
CA ALA A 413 39.74 -2.56 -6.35
C ALA A 413 39.61 -1.81 -5.01
N ARG A 414 38.45 -1.19 -4.73
CA ARG A 414 38.16 -0.57 -3.43
C ARG A 414 37.96 -1.60 -2.35
N GLU A 415 37.23 -2.66 -2.64
CA GLU A 415 36.99 -3.75 -1.68
C GLU A 415 38.29 -4.46 -1.30
N ARG A 416 39.15 -4.79 -2.29
CA ARG A 416 40.48 -5.37 -2.03
C ARG A 416 41.36 -4.47 -1.16
N LYS A 417 41.28 -3.14 -1.32
CA LYS A 417 41.99 -2.16 -0.47
C LYS A 417 41.42 -2.10 0.95
N VAL A 418 40.11 -2.20 1.12
CA VAL A 418 39.47 -2.27 2.45
C VAL A 418 39.86 -3.57 3.15
N ALA A 419 39.90 -4.70 2.44
CA ALA A 419 40.32 -5.99 2.99
C ALA A 419 41.80 -5.99 3.43
N THR A 420 42.70 -5.31 2.71
CA THR A 420 44.13 -5.18 3.09
C THR A 420 44.36 -4.24 4.28
N VAL A 421 43.48 -3.26 4.50
CA VAL A 421 43.57 -2.33 5.64
C VAL A 421 43.04 -2.98 6.94
N VAL A 422 42.08 -3.90 6.83
CA VAL A 422 41.49 -4.61 7.99
C VAL A 422 42.35 -5.81 8.44
N HIS A 423 43.18 -6.37 7.55
CA HIS A 423 44.16 -7.41 7.88
C HIS A 423 45.59 -6.97 7.49
N PRO A 424 46.33 -6.25 8.34
CA PRO A 424 47.77 -6.16 8.17
C PRO A 424 48.40 -7.57 8.26
N PRO A 425 49.46 -7.88 7.50
CA PRO A 425 50.17 -9.13 7.67
C PRO A 425 50.73 -9.19 9.08
N THR A 426 50.21 -10.10 9.91
CA THR A 426 50.85 -10.52 11.16
C THR A 426 52.19 -11.15 10.79
N ALA A 427 53.23 -10.33 10.75
CA ALA A 427 54.60 -10.80 10.80
C ALA A 427 54.77 -11.53 12.13
N PHE A 428 54.84 -12.86 12.06
CA PHE A 428 55.35 -13.68 13.15
C PHE A 428 56.80 -13.28 13.38
N VAL A 429 57.04 -12.57 14.48
CA VAL A 429 58.35 -12.48 15.13
C VAL A 429 58.18 -13.18 16.47
N GLY A 430 58.93 -14.28 16.65
CA GLY A 430 58.90 -15.15 17.83
C GLY A 430 59.34 -16.54 17.45
#